data_AF-K1TWV9-F1
#
_entry.id   AF-K1TWV9-F1
#
_cell.length_a   1.000
_cell.length_b   1.000
_cell.length_c   1.000
_cell.angle_alpha   90.00
_cell.angle_beta   90.00
_cell.angle_gamma   90.00
#
_symmetry.space_group_name_H-M   'P 1'
#
loop_
_entity.id
_entity.type
_entity.pdbx_description
1 polymer ?
#
loop_
_entity_poly.entity_id
_entity_poly.type
_entity_poly.pdbx_seq_one_letter_code
_entity_poly.pdbx_strand_id
1 'polypeptide(L)' 'MVYLSRVQMGESYNSSIPYGVPLSNQGFEVLDANMKPCPDMVQGELYITGKGLAKEYLGDVSKTQSSFF' A
#
# COMPACT_ATOMS: atom_id res chain seq x y z
N MET A 1 7.98 -0.53 -3.20
CA MET A 1 7.74 -1.66 -4.12
C MET A 1 7.13 -2.79 -3.32
N VAL A 2 5.81 -2.98 -3.37
CA VAL A 2 5.10 -4.03 -2.62
C VAL A 2 4.73 -5.15 -3.58
N TYR A 3 5.26 -6.37 -3.37
CA TYR A 3 4.91 -7.54 -4.17
C TYR A 3 4.10 -8.54 -3.34
N LEU A 4 3.03 -9.06 -3.96
CA LEU A 4 2.28 -10.22 -3.54
C LEU A 4 2.89 -11.48 -4.17
N SER A 5 4.07 -11.91 -3.72
CA SER A 5 4.63 -13.20 -4.13
C SER A 5 5.04 -14.02 -2.91
N ARG A 6 4.65 -15.30 -2.90
CA ARG A 6 5.24 -16.30 -2.00
C ARG A 6 6.72 -16.40 -2.36
N VAL A 7 7.59 -16.00 -1.44
CA VAL A 7 9.03 -16.21 -1.55
C VAL A 7 9.31 -17.70 -1.76
N GLN A 8 10.01 -18.03 -2.84
CA GLN A 8 10.53 -19.38 -3.09
C GLN A 8 11.94 -19.52 -2.51
N MET A 9 12.22 -20.63 -1.82
CA MET A 9 13.54 -20.94 -1.26
C MET A 9 14.58 -21.05 -2.39
N GLY A 10 15.59 -20.18 -2.41
CA GLY A 10 16.73 -20.25 -3.33
C GLY A 10 16.97 -19.01 -4.20
N GLU A 11 16.13 -17.97 -4.14
CA GLU A 11 16.38 -16.72 -4.85
C GLU A 11 17.32 -15.78 -4.09
N SER A 12 18.36 -15.27 -4.75
CA SER A 12 19.24 -14.23 -4.22
C SER A 12 18.51 -12.88 -4.18
N TYR A 13 18.24 -12.35 -2.98
CA TYR A 13 17.61 -11.04 -2.76
C TYR A 13 18.54 -9.88 -3.14
N ASN A 14 18.68 -9.59 -4.42
CA ASN A 14 19.62 -8.56 -4.88
C ASN A 14 19.09 -7.11 -4.84
N SER A 15 17.89 -6.81 -4.29
CA SER A 15 17.52 -5.38 -4.10
C SER A 15 16.49 -5.03 -3.01
N SER A 16 15.52 -5.88 -2.65
CA SER A 16 14.60 -5.63 -1.51
C SER A 16 13.70 -6.84 -1.23
N ILE A 17 13.28 -7.03 0.02
CA ILE A 17 12.28 -8.06 0.39
C ILE A 17 10.88 -7.47 0.17
N PRO A 18 9.94 -8.18 -0.48
CA PRO A 18 8.56 -7.75 -0.62
C PRO A 18 7.87 -7.46 0.71
N TYR A 19 6.98 -6.46 0.74
CA TYR A 19 6.16 -6.17 1.93
C TYR A 19 5.07 -7.24 2.20
N GLY A 20 4.90 -8.20 1.29
CA GLY A 20 4.00 -9.34 1.49
C GLY A 20 2.54 -9.00 1.18
N VAL A 21 1.63 -9.58 1.95
CA VAL A 21 0.17 -9.44 1.78
C VAL A 21 -0.45 -8.64 2.93
N PRO A 22 -1.61 -7.98 2.71
CA PRO A 22 -2.29 -7.29 3.80
C PRO A 22 -2.69 -8.22 4.94
N LEU A 23 -2.71 -7.67 6.15
CA LEU A 23 -3.31 -8.32 7.31
C LEU A 23 -4.83 -8.44 7.16
N SER A 24 -5.46 -9.27 7.99
CA SER A 24 -6.92 -9.41 8.01
C SER A 24 -7.63 -8.08 8.25
N ASN A 25 -8.70 -7.82 7.50
CA ASN A 25 -9.46 -6.56 7.50
C ASN A 25 -8.66 -5.30 7.10
N GLN A 26 -7.49 -5.47 6.48
CA GLN A 26 -6.67 -4.40 5.93
C GLN A 26 -6.43 -4.68 4.45
N GLY A 27 -6.17 -3.62 3.69
CA GLY A 27 -5.82 -3.70 2.29
C GLY A 27 -4.70 -2.71 1.97
N PHE A 28 -4.02 -2.96 0.87
CA PHE A 28 -3.24 -1.92 0.20
C PHE A 28 -3.43 -2.06 -1.30
N GLU A 29 -3.43 -0.92 -1.99
CA GLU A 29 -3.58 -0.84 -3.45
C GLU A 29 -2.50 0.08 -4.01
N VAL A 30 -2.03 -0.23 -5.21
CA VAL A 30 -1.10 0.63 -5.95
C VAL A 30 -1.91 1.37 -7.01
N LEU A 31 -2.01 2.69 -6.87
CA LEU A 31 -2.87 3.53 -7.72
C LEU A 31 -2.06 4.46 -8.62
N ASP A 32 -2.63 4.78 -9.77
CA ASP A 32 -2.15 5.83 -10.67
C ASP A 32 -2.63 7.22 -10.23
N ALA A 33 -2.21 8.25 -10.96
CA ALA A 33 -2.60 9.64 -10.69
C ALA A 33 -4.11 9.92 -10.84
N ASN A 34 -4.87 8.99 -11.43
CA ASN A 34 -6.32 9.09 -11.59
C ASN A 34 -7.07 8.24 -10.55
N MET A 35 -6.39 7.77 -9.50
CA MET A 35 -6.94 6.91 -8.45
C MET A 35 -7.46 5.56 -8.97
N LYS A 36 -6.83 5.02 -10.02
CA LYS A 36 -7.17 3.70 -10.58
C LYS A 36 -6.07 2.69 -10.23
N PRO A 37 -6.42 1.42 -9.99
CA PRO A 37 -5.43 0.38 -9.78
C PRO A 37 -4.43 0.29 -10.95
N CYS A 38 -3.15 0.36 -10.62
CA CYS A 38 -2.08 0.10 -11.58
C CYS A 38 -2.11 -1.38 -12.00
N PRO A 39 -1.83 -1.68 -13.28
CA PRO A 39 -1.56 -3.04 -13.71
C PRO A 39 -0.35 -3.64 -12.98
N ASP A 40 -0.26 -4.97 -13.01
CA ASP A 40 0.88 -5.69 -12.45
C ASP A 40 2.21 -5.14 -12.98
N MET A 41 3.18 -5.02 -12.08
CA MET A 41 4.54 -4.53 -12.35
C MET A 41 4.64 -3.06 -12.80
N VAL A 42 3.55 -2.29 -12.78
CA VAL A 42 3.58 -0.84 -13.05
C VAL A 42 3.72 -0.08 -11.74
N GLN A 43 4.66 0.88 -11.71
CA GLN A 43 4.85 1.73 -10.55
C GLN A 43 3.62 2.64 -10.34
N GLY A 44 3.21 2.78 -9.08
CA GLY A 44 2.19 3.73 -8.64
C GLY A 44 2.38 4.09 -7.16
N GLU A 45 1.42 4.80 -6.61
CA GLU A 45 1.41 5.21 -5.20
C GLU A 45 0.68 4.16 -4.35
N LEU A 46 1.22 3.86 -3.17
CA LEU A 46 0.66 2.87 -2.25
C LEU A 46 -0.39 3.53 -1.35
N TYR A 47 -1.63 3.05 -1.42
CA TYR A 47 -2.73 3.45 -0.55
C TYR A 47 -3.09 2.30 0.39
N ILE A 48 -3.41 2.61 1.65
CA ILE A 48 -3.77 1.64 2.69
C ILE A 48 -5.25 1.77 3.01
N THR A 49 -5.93 0.63 3.19
CA THR A 49 -7.37 0.59 3.48
C THR A 49 -7.70 -0.34 4.64
N GLY A 50 -8.92 -0.24 5.16
CA GLY A 50 -9.48 -1.17 6.13
C GLY A 50 -9.47 -0.68 7.57
N LYS A 51 -9.69 -1.60 8.52
CA LYS A 51 -9.99 -1.28 9.93
C LYS A 51 -8.81 -0.73 10.72
N GLY A 52 -7.59 -0.84 10.19
CA GLY A 52 -6.36 -0.36 10.84
C GLY A 52 -6.09 1.13 10.68
N LEU A 53 -6.90 1.86 9.89
CA LEU A 53 -6.70 3.29 9.67
C LEU A 53 -6.97 4.10 10.94
N ALA A 54 -6.13 5.11 11.15
CA ALA A 54 -6.39 6.14 12.15
C ALA A 54 -7.65 6.95 11.76
N LYS A 55 -8.23 7.64 12.74
CA LYS A 55 -9.41 8.49 12.51
C LYS A 55 -9.04 9.81 11.85
N GLU A 56 -7.96 10.44 12.31
CA GLU A 56 -7.55 11.77 11.89
C GLU A 56 -6.15 12.11 12.42
N TYR A 57 -5.60 13.22 11.92
CA TYR A 57 -4.58 13.98 12.63
C TYR A 57 -5.26 14.93 13.62
N LEU A 58 -5.05 14.70 14.91
CA LEU A 58 -5.70 15.45 15.98
C LEU A 58 -5.47 16.95 15.83
N GLY A 59 -6.57 17.71 15.68
CA GLY A 59 -6.53 19.17 15.55
C GLY A 59 -6.10 19.69 14.17
N ASP A 60 -5.89 18.83 13.19
CA ASP A 60 -5.48 19.21 11.83
C ASP A 60 -6.42 18.60 10.78
N VAL A 61 -7.53 19.29 10.56
CA VAL A 61 -8.57 18.88 9.59
C VAL A 61 -8.02 18.91 8.16
N SER A 62 -7.18 19.89 7.84
CA SER A 62 -6.60 20.04 6.49
C SER A 62 -5.74 18.83 6.13
N LYS A 63 -4.84 18.43 7.03
CA LYS A 63 -3.99 17.26 6.83
C LYS A 63 -4.78 15.95 6.83
N THR A 64 -5.83 15.89 7.63
CA THR A 64 -6.74 14.73 7.64
C THR A 64 -7.42 14.58 6.28
N GLN A 65 -8.03 15.65 5.76
CA GLN A 65 -8.72 15.59 4.46
C GLN A 65 -7.79 15.31 3.29
N SER A 66 -6.54 15.80 3.34
CA SER A 66 -5.57 15.53 2.26
C SER A 66 -4.92 14.14 2.32
N SER A 67 -5.03 13.43 3.45
CA SER A 67 -4.40 12.11 3.64
C SER A 67 -5.41 10.96 3.70
N PHE A 68 -6.68 11.24 4.01
CA PHE A 68 -7.76 10.27 4.15
C PHE A 68 -8.93 10.69 3.25
N PHE A 69 -9.02 10.13 2.05
CA PHE A 69 -10.02 10.48 1.02
C PHE A 69 -10.51 9.26 0.24
#